data_AF-A0A2K8SS38-F1
#
_entry.id   AF-A0A2K8SS38-F1
#
_cell.length_a   1.000
_cell.length_b   1.000
_cell.length_c   1.000
_cell.angle_alpha   90.00
_cell.angle_beta   90.00
_cell.angle_gamma   90.00
#
_symmetry.space_group_name_H-M   'P 1'
#
loop_
_entity.id
_entity.type
_entity.pdbx_description
1 polymer ?
#
loop_
_entity_poly.entity_id
_entity_poly.type
_entity_poly.pdbx_seq_one_letter_code
_entity_poly.pdbx_strand_id
1 'polypeptide(L)' 'MNKVEKSLLDTDILSEIIKRANPRIIAKANTYLNQFDKYTISVITVMEIVEGWQKRKQEERLQQFLTIVSS' A
#
# COMPACT_ATOMS: atom_id res chain seq x y z
N MET A 1 -14.75 -16.58 -17.31
CA MET A 1 -13.74 -16.06 -16.36
C MET A 1 -14.47 -15.32 -15.26
N ASN A 2 -14.29 -15.71 -13.99
CA ASN A 2 -14.84 -14.93 -12.87
C ASN A 2 -14.11 -13.58 -12.81
N LYS A 3 -14.88 -12.49 -12.78
CA LYS A 3 -14.38 -11.12 -12.73
C LYS A 3 -13.75 -10.91 -11.34
N VAL A 4 -12.44 -10.71 -11.29
CA VAL A 4 -11.76 -10.32 -10.04
C VAL A 4 -12.17 -8.88 -9.73
N GLU A 5 -12.85 -8.67 -8.61
CA GLU A 5 -13.12 -7.33 -8.11
C GLU A 5 -11.80 -6.69 -7.69
N LYS A 6 -11.48 -5.54 -8.31
CA LYS A 6 -10.27 -4.78 -8.01
C LYS A 6 -10.64 -3.61 -7.11
N SER A 7 -9.88 -3.45 -6.03
CA SER A 7 -9.93 -2.24 -5.21
C SER A 7 -8.70 -1.39 -5.49
N LEU A 8 -8.91 -0.10 -5.78
CA LEU A 8 -7.85 0.88 -5.89
C LEU A 8 -7.65 1.54 -4.52
N LEU A 9 -6.45 1.39 -3.97
CA LEU A 9 -6.05 2.03 -2.73
C LEU A 9 -5.45 3.40 -3.01
N ASP A 10 -5.91 4.39 -2.24
CA ASP A 10 -5.34 5.73 -2.21
C ASP A 10 -4.12 5.81 -1.28
N THR A 11 -3.20 6.73 -1.55
CA THR A 11 -1.92 6.88 -0.84
C THR A 11 -2.13 7.17 0.65
N ASP A 12 -3.12 7.99 1.01
CA ASP A 12 -3.39 8.35 2.41
C ASP A 12 -3.83 7.13 3.23
N ILE A 13 -4.78 6.35 2.69
CA ILE A 13 -5.26 5.10 3.30
C ILE A 13 -4.10 4.12 3.47
N LEU A 14 -3.30 3.95 2.42
CA LEU A 14 -2.14 3.06 2.45
C LEU A 14 -1.13 3.50 3.53
N SER A 15 -0.89 4.81 3.66
CA SER A 15 0.04 5.34 4.67
C SER A 15 -0.42 5.04 6.10
N GLU A 16 -1.73 5.14 6.38
CA GLU A 16 -2.29 4.85 7.71
C GLU A 16 -2.25 3.36 8.03
N ILE A 17 -2.50 2.49 7.04
CA ILE A 17 -2.36 1.04 7.16
C ILE A 17 -0.92 0.67 7.49
N ILE A 18 0.05 1.25 6.80
CA ILE A 18 1.48 0.95 6.98
C ILE A 18 1.99 1.45 8.33
N LYS A 19 1.60 2.65 8.76
CA LYS A 19 2.04 3.25 10.03
C LYS A 19 1.61 2.44 11.25
N ARG A 20 0.44 1.75 11.18
CA ARG A 20 -0.16 0.99 12.29
C ARG A 20 -0.22 1.78 13.61
N ALA A 21 -0.47 3.07 13.54
CA ALA A 21 -0.46 3.95 14.71
C ALA A 21 -1.81 4.00 15.45
N ASN A 22 -2.92 3.92 14.72
CA ASN A 22 -4.26 4.04 15.28
C ASN A 22 -4.98 2.67 15.32
N PRO A 23 -5.28 2.11 16.51
CA PRO A 23 -5.93 0.80 16.64
C PRO A 23 -7.28 0.69 15.92
N ARG A 24 -8.05 1.78 15.87
CA ARG A 24 -9.35 1.82 15.17
C ARG A 24 -9.16 1.75 13.66
N ILE A 25 -8.12 2.38 13.13
CA ILE A 25 -7.77 2.30 11.71
C ILE A 25 -7.27 0.89 11.39
N ILE A 26 -6.41 0.30 12.23
CA ILE A 26 -5.93 -1.08 12.05
C ILE A 26 -7.09 -2.07 11.98
N ALA A 27 -8.06 -1.97 12.89
CA ALA A 27 -9.24 -2.84 12.88
C ALA A 27 -10.01 -2.72 11.56
N LYS A 28 -10.27 -1.49 11.08
CA LYS A 28 -10.93 -1.25 9.80
C LYS A 28 -10.10 -1.73 8.61
N ALA A 29 -8.79 -1.52 8.66
CA ALA A 29 -7.85 -1.95 7.63
C ALA A 29 -7.85 -3.46 7.51
N ASN A 30 -7.81 -4.20 8.62
CA ASN A 30 -7.89 -5.66 8.61
C ASN A 30 -9.22 -6.15 8.02
N THR A 31 -10.35 -5.53 8.39
CA THR A 31 -11.65 -5.87 7.78
C THR A 31 -11.63 -5.62 6.27
N TYR A 32 -11.12 -4.48 5.83
CA TYR A 32 -11.07 -4.11 4.42
C TYR A 32 -10.09 -4.97 3.61
N LEU A 33 -8.90 -5.27 4.16
CA LEU A 33 -7.85 -6.10 3.54
C LEU A 33 -8.26 -7.58 3.41
N ASN A 34 -9.29 -8.01 4.13
CA ASN A 34 -9.87 -9.35 4.02
C ASN A 34 -11.03 -9.43 3.00
N GLN A 35 -11.43 -8.32 2.36
CA GLN A 35 -12.55 -8.29 1.41
C GLN A 35 -12.16 -8.65 -0.02
N PHE A 36 -10.91 -8.41 -0.42
CA PHE A 36 -10.45 -8.62 -1.78
C PHE A 36 -9.16 -9.44 -1.79
N ASP A 37 -9.04 -10.37 -2.73
CA ASP A 37 -7.82 -11.16 -2.91
C ASP A 37 -6.65 -10.32 -3.41
N LYS A 38 -6.94 -9.19 -4.09
CA LYS A 38 -5.94 -8.32 -4.71
C LYS A 38 -6.30 -6.86 -4.54
N TYR A 39 -5.27 -6.08 -4.24
CA TYR A 39 -5.32 -4.62 -4.16
C TYR A 39 -4.44 -4.02 -5.25
N THR A 40 -4.91 -2.92 -5.83
CA THR A 40 -4.17 -2.17 -6.84
C THR A 40 -3.82 -0.80 -6.26
N ILE A 41 -2.64 -0.29 -6.58
CA ILE A 41 -2.24 1.09 -6.33
C ILE A 41 -1.95 1.78 -7.67
N SER A 42 -2.12 3.09 -7.73
CA SER A 42 -1.83 3.84 -8.95
C SER A 42 -0.32 3.99 -9.15
N VAL A 43 0.12 4.24 -10.40
CA VAL A 43 1.53 4.58 -10.67
C VAL A 43 1.97 5.86 -9.95
N ILE A 44 1.04 6.80 -9.73
CA ILE A 44 1.31 8.03 -8.97
C ILE A 44 1.60 7.70 -7.50
N THR A 45 0.80 6.83 -6.89
CA THR A 45 1.03 6.33 -5.52
C THR A 45 2.38 5.63 -5.40
N VAL A 46 2.78 4.84 -6.41
CA VAL A 46 4.12 4.23 -6.46
C VAL A 46 5.21 5.32 -6.46
N MET A 47 5.08 6.35 -7.30
CA MET A 47 6.04 7.45 -7.38
C MET A 47 6.17 8.21 -6.05
N GLU A 48 5.05 8.53 -5.39
CA GLU A 48 5.04 9.24 -4.11
C GLU A 48 5.77 8.45 -3.02
N ILE A 49 5.57 7.14 -2.96
CA ILE A 49 6.25 6.25 -1.99
C ILE A 49 7.75 6.19 -2.27
N VAL A 50 8.14 6.03 -3.53
CA VAL A 50 9.55 5.99 -3.95
C VAL A 50 10.25 7.30 -3.57
N GLU A 51 9.65 8.44 -3.93
CA GLU A 51 10.17 9.76 -3.60
C GLU A 51 10.30 9.94 -2.07
N GLY A 52 9.30 9.49 -1.31
CA GLY A 52 9.30 9.54 0.15
C GLY A 52 10.47 8.77 0.79
N TRP A 53 10.76 7.55 0.31
CA TRP A 53 11.89 6.77 0.83
C TRP A 53 13.25 7.31 0.40
N GLN A 54 13.37 7.79 -0.84
CA GLN A 54 14.60 8.44 -1.33
C GLN A 54 14.95 9.68 -0.50
N LYS A 55 13.98 10.57 -0.25
CA LYS A 55 14.19 11.77 0.59
C LYS A 55 14.65 11.42 2.01
N ARG A 56 14.17 10.30 2.55
CA ARG A 56 14.53 9.81 3.90
C ARG A 56 15.79 8.93 3.92
N LYS A 57 16.42 8.69 2.76
CA LYS A 57 17.58 7.79 2.59
C LYS A 57 17.33 6.39 3.16
N GLN A 58 16.12 5.85 2.99
CA GLN A 58 15.71 4.53 3.48
C GLN A 58 15.83 3.49 2.36
N GLU A 59 17.04 3.19 1.93
CA GLU A 59 17.32 2.35 0.75
C GLU A 59 16.76 0.93 0.88
N GLU A 60 16.87 0.32 2.06
CA GLU A 60 16.34 -1.03 2.32
C GLU A 60 14.82 -1.09 2.10
N ARG A 61 14.09 -0.11 2.63
CA ARG A 61 12.62 -0.02 2.47
C ARG A 61 12.22 0.25 1.02
N LEU A 62 13.00 1.06 0.32
CA LEU A 62 12.78 1.31 -1.11
C LEU A 62 12.91 0.01 -1.92
N GLN A 63 13.96 -0.78 -1.68
CA GLN A 63 14.17 -2.05 -2.38
C GLN A 63 13.08 -3.08 -2.06
N GLN A 64 12.69 -3.20 -0.80
CA GLN A 64 11.56 -4.05 -0.39
C GLN A 64 10.27 -3.65 -1.13
N PHE A 65 9.97 -2.35 -1.20
CA PHE A 65 8.78 -1.86 -1.90
C PHE A 65 8.83 -2.15 -3.40
N LEU A 66 9.96 -1.89 -4.07
CA LEU A 66 10.13 -2.16 -5.51
C LEU A 66 9.97 -3.66 -5.84
N THR A 67 10.41 -4.54 -4.93
CA THR A 67 10.23 -5.99 -5.07
C THR A 67 8.74 -6.36 -5.02
N ILE A 68 7.99 -5.79 -4.09
CA ILE A 68 6.55 -6.06 -3.91
C ILE A 68 5.75 -5.63 -5.16
N VAL A 69 6.03 -4.47 -5.73
CA VAL A 69 5.25 -3.92 -6.87
C VAL A 69 5.64 -4.50 -8.23
N SER A 70 6.78 -5.20 -8.32
CA SER A 70 7.24 -5.87 -9.54
C SER A 70 6.89 -7.37 -9.60
N SER A 71 6.28 -7.89 -8.53
CA SER A 71 5.81 -9.28 -8.41
C SER A 71 4.40 -9.47 -8.98
#